data_AF-A0AA36Y3K9-F1
#
_entry.id   AF-A0AA36Y3K9-F1
#
_cell.length_a   1.000
_cell.length_b   1.000
_cell.length_c   1.000
_cell.angle_alpha   90.00
_cell.angle_beta   90.00
_cell.angle_gamma   90.00
#
_symmetry.space_group_name_H-M   'P 1'
#
loop_
_entity.id
_entity.type
_entity.pdbx_description
1 polymer ?
#
loop_
_entity_poly.entity_id
_entity_poly.type
_entity_poly.pdbx_seq_one_letter_code
_entity_poly.pdbx_strand_id
1 'polypeptide(L)' 'MTKQIVEELLNTGKANLRKCRSRKYGKTYDATLLLDTDDKGQAVFRMEFPDRKRK' A
#
# COMPACT_ATOMS: atom_id res chain seq x y z
N MET A 1 9.20 11.45 1.67
CA MET A 1 8.57 10.36 0.90
C MET A 1 7.34 9.79 1.61
N THR A 2 7.41 9.51 2.92
CA THR A 2 6.31 8.87 3.67
C THR A 2 5.12 9.78 4.01
N LYS A 3 5.31 11.10 4.18
CA LYS A 3 4.22 12.03 4.57
C LYS A 3 3.06 12.07 3.58
N GLN A 4 3.34 12.26 2.29
CA GLN A 4 2.31 12.29 1.24
C GLN A 4 1.50 10.99 1.17
N ILE A 5 2.16 9.85 1.33
CA ILE A 5 1.51 8.53 1.32
C ILE A 5 0.56 8.40 2.53
N VAL A 6 0.97 8.91 3.69
CA VAL A 6 0.14 8.93 4.90
C VAL A 6 -1.05 9.87 4.71
N GLU A 7 -0.84 11.05 4.12
CA GLU A 7 -1.91 11.99 3.80
C GLU A 7 -2.92 11.40 2.81
N GLU A 8 -2.48 10.75 1.74
CA GLU A 8 -3.36 10.04 0.81
C GLU A 8 -4.13 8.92 1.50
N LEU A 9 -3.47 8.11 2.34
CA LEU A 9 -4.11 7.01 3.06
C LEU A 9 -5.21 7.50 3.99
N LEU A 10 -4.96 8.57 4.74
CA LEU A 10 -5.91 9.14 5.69
C LEU A 10 -7.07 9.88 5.00
N ASN A 11 -6.81 10.55 3.87
CA ASN A 11 -7.86 11.30 3.16
C ASN A 11 -8.71 10.42 2.25
N THR A 12 -8.11 9.44 1.56
CA THR A 12 -8.81 8.63 0.52
C THR A 12 -9.04 7.18 0.92
N GLY A 13 -8.52 6.74 2.07
CA GLY A 13 -8.60 5.33 2.50
C GLY A 13 -7.68 4.40 1.69
N LYS A 14 -6.86 4.94 0.78
CA LYS A 14 -5.91 4.16 -0.02
C LYS A 14 -4.68 4.99 -0.35
N ALA A 15 -3.53 4.34 -0.50
CA ALA A 15 -2.28 5.00 -0.87
C ALA A 15 -1.47 4.16 -1.85
N ASN A 16 -0.89 4.81 -2.85
CA ASN A 16 -0.07 4.13 -3.85
C ASN A 16 1.39 4.11 -3.42
N LEU A 17 1.89 2.91 -3.17
CA LEU A 17 3.26 2.62 -2.80
C LEU A 17 4.06 2.27 -4.05
N ARG A 18 4.58 3.29 -4.74
CA ARG A 18 5.44 3.09 -5.92
C ARG A 18 6.91 3.00 -5.53
N LYS A 19 7.66 2.16 -6.26
CA LYS A 19 9.09 1.95 -6.10
C LYS A 19 9.53 1.47 -4.70
N CYS A 20 8.70 0.73 -3.99
CA CYS A 20 9.07 0.16 -2.69
C CYS A 20 10.08 -0.98 -2.88
N ARG A 21 11.26 -0.85 -2.26
CA ARG A 21 12.31 -1.88 -2.32
C ARG A 21 12.04 -2.94 -1.26
N SER A 22 11.80 -4.17 -1.70
CA SER A 22 11.72 -5.32 -0.79
C SER A 22 13.09 -5.56 -0.16
N ARG A 23 13.16 -5.50 1.17
CA ARG A 23 14.37 -5.87 1.93
C ARG A 23 14.76 -7.33 1.68
N LYS A 24 13.77 -8.22 1.55
CA LYS A 24 13.96 -9.67 1.41
C LYS A 24 14.56 -10.07 0.06
N TYR A 25 14.12 -9.44 -1.03
CA TYR A 25 14.51 -9.83 -2.39
C TYR A 25 15.35 -8.78 -3.12
N GLY A 26 15.56 -7.60 -2.53
CA GLY A 26 16.25 -6.47 -3.16
C GLY A 26 15.51 -5.86 -4.36
N LYS A 27 14.37 -6.43 -4.77
CA LYS A 27 13.56 -6.01 -5.91
C LYS A 27 12.63 -4.86 -5.55
N THR A 28 12.41 -3.99 -6.52
CA THR A 28 11.45 -2.90 -6.45
C THR A 28 10.07 -3.40 -6.87
N TYR A 29 9.07 -3.09 -6.05
CA TYR A 29 7.67 -3.41 -6.29
C TYR A 29 6.83 -2.15 -6.17
N ASP A 30 5.81 -2.09 -7.01
CA ASP A 30 4.69 -1.18 -6.82
C ASP A 30 3.60 -1.94 -6.06
N ALA A 31 2.87 -1.24 -5.20
CA ALA A 31 1.78 -1.78 -4.41
C ALA A 31 0.76 -0.69 -4.11
N THR A 32 -0.45 -1.08 -3.75
CA THR A 32 -1.51 -0.19 -3.28
C THR A 32 -1.88 -0.63 -1.87
N LEU A 33 -1.77 0.28 -0.91
CA LEU A 33 -2.20 0.07 0.45
C LEU A 33 -3.64 0.57 0.58
N LEU A 34 -4.54 -0.24 1.13
CA LEU A 34 -5.89 0.14 1.50
C LEU A 34 -5.99 0.17 3.02
N LEU A 35 -6.66 1.20 3.51
CA LEU A 35 -7.08 1.36 4.88
C LEU A 35 -8.58 1.09 4.92
N ASP A 36 -8.96 0.04 5.62
CA ASP A 36 -10.33 -0.36 5.89
C ASP A 36 -10.61 -0.23 7.39
N THR A 37 -11.88 -0.23 7.79
CA THR A 37 -12.26 -0.22 9.20
C THR A 37 -13.16 -1.42 9.46
N ASP A 38 -12.79 -2.28 10.41
CA ASP A 38 -13.64 -3.42 10.78
C ASP A 38 -14.90 -2.97 11.52
N ASP A 39 -15.84 -3.90 11.73
CA ASP A 39 -17.09 -3.67 12.47
C ASP A 39 -16.87 -3.24 13.94
N LYS A 40 -15.66 -3.38 14.47
CA LYS A 40 -15.25 -2.94 15.82
C LYS A 40 -14.55 -1.59 15.81
N GLY A 41 -14.49 -0.91 14.67
CA GLY A 41 -13.81 0.39 14.51
C GLY A 41 -12.29 0.28 14.44
N GLN A 42 -11.72 -0.91 14.22
CA GLN A 42 -10.28 -1.10 14.12
C GLN A 42 -9.78 -0.86 12.69
N ALA A 43 -8.68 -0.12 12.57
CA ALA A 43 -8.01 0.10 11.29
C ALA A 43 -7.40 -1.21 10.76
N VAL A 44 -7.89 -1.66 9.61
CA VAL A 44 -7.40 -2.84 8.89
C VAL A 44 -6.61 -2.39 7.67
N PHE A 45 -5.33 -2.74 7.62
CA PHE A 45 -4.49 -2.43 6.46
C PHE A 45 -4.45 -3.63 5.51
N ARG A 46 -4.79 -3.40 4.25
CA ARG A 46 -4.64 -4.38 3.16
C ARG A 46 -3.63 -3.88 2.16
N MET A 47 -2.84 -4.77 1.59
CA MET A 47 -1.83 -4.41 0.60
C MET A 47 -2.04 -5.26 -0.65
N GLU A 48 -2.34 -4.59 -1.76
CA GLU A 48 -2.51 -5.20 -3.06
C GLU A 48 -1.28 -4.95 -3.92
N PHE A 49 -0.78 -5.98 -4.57
CA PHE A 49 0.29 -5.87 -5.55
C PHE A 49 -0.32 -6.01 -6.94
N PRO A 50 -0.03 -5.10 -7.89
CA PRO A 50 -0.44 -5.29 -9.27
C PRO A 50 0.20 -6.58 -9.78
N ASP A 51 -0.62 -7.44 -10.39
CA ASP A 51 -0.15 -8.67 -10.99
C ASP A 51 0.91 -8.32 -12.04
N ARG A 52 2.16 -8.71 -11.77
CA ARG A 52 3.20 -8.64 -12.79
C ARG A 52 2.81 -9.68 -13.84
N LYS A 53 2.06 -9.27 -14.86
CA LYS A 53 1.96 -9.99 -16.13
C LYS A 53 3.37 -10.34 -16.57
N ARG A 54 3.79 -11.59 -16.31
CA ARG A 54 4.95 -12.18 -16.97
C ARG A 54 4.54 -12.29 -18.43
N LYS A 55 5.05 -11.37 -19.25
CA LYS A 55 5.02 -11.51 -20.69
C LYS A 55 6.20 -12.36 -21.13
#